data_AF-A0A410UFS0-F1
#
_entry.id   AF-A0A410UFS0-F1
#
_cell.length_a   1.000
_cell.length_b   1.000
_cell.length_c   1.000
_cell.angle_alpha   90.00
_cell.angle_beta   90.00
_cell.angle_gamma   90.00
#
_symmetry.space_group_name_H-M   'P 1'
#
loop_
_entity.id
_entity.type
_entity.pdbx_description
1 polymer ?
#
loop_
_entity_poly.entity_id
_entity_poly.type
_entity_poly.pdbx_seq_one_letter_code
_entity_poly.pdbx_strand_id
1 'polypeptide(L)' 'MHTHPLFGGLIAAILGLIPAWKIVSKAGYNGAWSLLIFIPLVNIIMMYVFAFSQWPTERRTL' A
#
# COMPACT_ATOMS: atom_id res chain seq x y z
N MET A 1 -14.71 -19.99 23.73
CA MET A 1 -13.60 -19.40 22.93
C MET A 1 -14.16 -18.95 21.59
N HIS A 2 -14.81 -17.78 21.54
CA HIS A 2 -15.28 -17.19 20.29
C HIS A 2 -14.38 -15.98 20.02
N THR A 3 -13.25 -16.22 19.36
CA THR A 3 -12.46 -15.12 18.78
C THR A 3 -13.32 -14.51 17.69
N HIS A 4 -13.85 -13.31 17.93
CA HIS A 4 -14.65 -12.61 16.94
C HIS A 4 -13.78 -12.39 15.68
N PRO A 5 -14.12 -12.97 14.52
CA PRO A 5 -13.28 -12.93 13.30
C PRO A 5 -13.01 -11.49 12.83
N LEU A 6 -13.85 -10.55 13.24
CA LEU A 6 -13.74 -9.14 12.95
C LEU A 6 -12.53 -8.47 13.62
N PHE A 7 -12.15 -8.92 14.83
CA PHE A 7 -11.03 -8.31 15.57
C PHE A 7 -9.68 -8.63 14.92
N GLY A 8 -9.51 -9.87 14.45
CA GLY A 8 -8.32 -10.29 13.70
C GLY A 8 -8.21 -9.59 12.34
N GLY A 9 -9.33 -9.45 11.62
CA GLY A 9 -9.37 -8.76 10.33
C GLY A 9 -8.99 -7.28 10.41
N LEU A 10 -9.48 -6.57 11.43
CA LEU A 10 -9.16 -5.15 11.62
C LEU A 10 -7.68 -4.93 11.94
N ILE A 11 -7.12 -5.79 12.79
CA ILE A 11 -5.69 -5.76 13.15
C ILE A 11 -4.83 -6.01 11.91
N ALA A 12 -5.14 -7.05 11.13
CA ALA A 12 -4.42 -7.36 9.90
C ALA A 12 -4.48 -6.22 8.88
N ALA A 13 -5.65 -5.58 8.72
CA ALA A 13 -5.83 -4.43 7.85
C ALA A 13 -4.93 -3.25 8.26
N ILE A 14 -4.88 -2.90 9.55
CA ILE A 14 -4.03 -1.83 10.06
C ILE A 14 -2.54 -2.18 9.88
N LEU A 15 -2.15 -3.42 10.20
CA LEU A 15 -0.79 -3.90 10.06
C LEU A 15 -0.32 -3.92 8.59
N GLY A 16 -1.22 -4.10 7.62
CA GLY A 16 -0.91 -4.00 6.19
C GLY A 16 -0.93 -2.56 5.66
N LEU A 17 -1.83 -1.71 6.16
CA LEU A 17 -1.99 -0.33 5.71
C LEU A 17 -0.78 0.55 6.06
N ILE A 18 -0.25 0.42 7.27
CA ILE A 18 0.91 1.20 7.74
C ILE A 18 2.15 1.00 6.83
N PRO A 19 2.63 -0.23 6.54
CA PRO A 19 3.76 -0.42 5.66
C PRO A 19 3.46 0.00 4.22
N ALA A 20 2.24 -0.23 3.73
CA ALA A 20 1.82 0.24 2.40
C ALA A 20 1.94 1.77 2.29
N TRP A 21 1.46 2.51 3.30
CA TRP A 21 1.61 3.97 3.37
C TRP A 21 3.06 4.41 3.30
N LYS A 22 3.95 3.75 4.07
CA LYS A 22 5.38 4.05 4.06
C LYS A 22 6.02 3.78 2.69
N ILE A 23 5.72 2.67 2.05
CA ILE A 23 6.28 2.30 0.73
C ILE A 23 5.87 3.33 -0.33
N VAL A 24 4.58 3.63 -0.41
CA VAL A 24 4.02 4.58 -1.38
C VAL A 24 4.58 5.99 -1.16
N SER A 25 4.70 6.43 0.09
CA SER A 25 5.34 7.71 0.45
C SER A 25 6.81 7.75 0.05
N LYS A 26 7.54 6.64 0.23
CA LYS A 26 8.97 6.53 -0.14
C LYS A 26 9.19 6.52 -1.66
N ALA A 27 8.27 5.91 -2.41
CA ALA A 27 8.25 5.99 -3.87
C ALA A 27 8.00 7.44 -4.37
N GLY A 28 7.55 8.34 -3.50
CA GLY A 28 7.34 9.76 -3.81
C GLY A 28 5.90 10.09 -4.21
N TYR A 29 4.97 9.17 -3.97
CA TYR A 29 3.53 9.38 -4.11
C TYR A 29 2.91 9.85 -2.79
N ASN A 30 1.70 10.40 -2.84
CA ASN A 30 0.96 10.77 -1.63
C ASN A 30 0.59 9.49 -0.84
N GLY A 31 0.87 9.45 0.47
CA GLY A 31 0.55 8.29 1.32
C GLY A 31 -0.92 7.86 1.29
N ALA A 32 -1.85 8.77 0.96
CA ALA A 32 -3.27 8.46 0.75
C ALA A 32 -3.51 7.40 -0.34
N TRP A 33 -2.61 7.23 -1.31
CA TRP A 33 -2.70 6.16 -2.31
C TRP A 33 -2.64 4.75 -1.69
N SER A 34 -2.12 4.60 -0.46
CA SER A 34 -2.14 3.32 0.25
C SER A 34 -3.53 2.82 0.64
N LEU A 35 -4.55 3.69 0.71
CA LEU A 35 -5.94 3.29 0.93
C LEU A 35 -6.48 2.41 -0.20
N LEU A 36 -5.90 2.52 -1.40
CA LEU A 36 -6.27 1.68 -2.53
C LEU A 36 -5.89 0.22 -2.33
N ILE A 37 -5.12 -0.11 -1.28
CA ILE A 37 -4.80 -1.50 -0.91
C ILE A 37 -6.03 -2.33 -0.56
N PHE A 38 -7.14 -1.68 -0.19
CA PHE A 38 -8.42 -2.34 0.04
C PHE A 38 -9.12 -2.78 -1.25
N ILE A 39 -8.63 -2.36 -2.43
CA ILE A 39 -9.19 -2.71 -3.74
C ILE A 39 -8.25 -3.72 -4.43
N PRO A 40 -8.60 -5.02 -4.50
CA PRO A 40 -7.70 -6.07 -4.97
C PRO A 40 -7.19 -5.86 -6.39
N LEU A 41 -8.05 -5.39 -7.30
CA LEU A 41 -7.67 -5.13 -8.70
C LEU A 41 -6.67 -3.99 -8.83
N VAL A 42 -6.82 -2.93 -8.02
CA VAL A 42 -5.91 -1.79 -8.04
C VAL A 42 -4.53 -2.21 -7.54
N ASN A 43 -4.44 -3.12 -6.55
CA ASN A 43 -3.16 -3.66 -6.11
C ASN A 43 -2.38 -4.36 -7.22
N ILE A 44 -3.07 -5.15 -8.05
CA ILE A 44 -2.44 -5.82 -9.18
C ILE A 44 -1.90 -4.79 -10.17
N ILE A 45 -2.72 -3.80 -10.55
CA ILE A 45 -2.32 -2.73 -11.47
C ILE A 45 -1.15 -1.94 -10.88
N MET A 46 -1.22 -1.55 -9.60
CA MET A 46 -0.14 -0.84 -8.92
C MET A 46 1.15 -1.65 -8.88
N MET A 47 1.08 -2.97 -8.74
CA MET A 47 2.26 -3.83 -8.77
C MET A 47 2.97 -3.74 -10.13
N TYR A 48 2.21 -3.80 -11.23
CA TYR A 48 2.76 -3.60 -12.58
C TYR A 48 3.33 -2.18 -12.76
N VAL A 49 2.58 -1.15 -12.33
CA VAL A 49 3.05 0.23 -12.41
C VAL A 49 4.35 0.41 -11.61
N PHE A 50 4.43 -0.07 -10.37
CA PHE A 50 5.64 0.04 -9.55
C PHE A 50 6.82 -0.76 -10.08
N ALA A 51 6.58 -1.89 -10.76
CA ALA A 51 7.63 -2.69 -11.36
C ALA A 51 8.24 -2.03 -12.62
N PHE A 52 7.44 -1.34 -13.42
CA PHE A 52 7.88 -0.81 -14.73
C PHE A 52 8.02 0.71 -14.79
N SER A 53 7.47 1.46 -13.84
CA SER A 53 7.59 2.92 -13.81
C SER A 53 8.77 3.37 -12.95
N GLN A 54 9.46 4.42 -13.40
CA GLN A 54 10.41 5.13 -12.56
C GLN A 54 9.69 5.85 -11.42
N TRP A 55 10.22 5.70 -10.22
CA TRP A 55 9.59 6.30 -9.04
C TRP A 55 9.84 7.82 -9.02
N PRO A 56 8.84 8.64 -8.63
CA PRO A 56 9.02 10.08 -8.47
C PRO A 56 10.24 10.47 -7.63
N THR A 57 10.57 9.68 -6.62
CA THR A 57 11.76 9.89 -5.78
C THR A 57 13.06 9.68 -6.55
N GLU A 58 13.15 8.69 -7.44
CA GLU A 58 14.36 8.44 -8.26
C GLU A 58 14.62 9.57 -9.27
N ARG A 59 13.56 10.20 -9.77
CA ARG A 59 13.67 11.35 -10.68
C ARG A 59 14.23 12.62 -10.01
N ARG A 60 14.23 12.72 -8.69
CA ARG A 60 14.84 13.86 -7.98
C ARG A 60 16.36 13.74 -7.82
N THR A 61 16.89 12.53 -7.96
CA THR A 61 18.31 12.22 -7.74
C THR A 61 19.14 12.14 -9.02
N LEU A 62 18.48 12.18 -10.19
CA LEU A 62 19.11 12.33 -11.51
C LEU A 62 19.05 13.80 -11.94
#